data_AF-X0WAC0-F1
#
_entry.id   AF-X0WAC0-F1
#
_cell.length_a   1.000
_cell.length_b   1.000
_cell.length_c   1.000
_cell.angle_alpha   90.00
_cell.angle_beta   90.00
_cell.angle_gamma   90.00
#
_symmetry.space_group_name_H-M   'P 1'
#
loop_
_entity.id
_entity.type
_entity.pdbx_description
1 polymer ?
#
loop_
_entity_poly.entity_id
_entity_poly.type
_entity_poly.pdbx_seq_one_letter_code
_entity_poly.pdbx_strand_id
1 'polypeptide(L)'
;MDNNKIDKIINKYQGDASSLIQVLLEIQRENRWLPKEVLEKVSKKLKVPLNRIQHIATFYKAFGLIPRGRHEIHVCLGTACHVRGGPRIMDKVEETLRIRAGETTQDMKFTVERVNCLGCC
;
A
#
# COMPACT_ATOMS: atom_id res chain seq x y z
N MET A 1 -6.09 12.62 6.12
CA MET A 1 -4.81 13.11 6.68
C MET A 1 -4.87 14.64 6.73
N ASP A 2 -4.47 15.25 7.85
CA ASP A 2 -4.35 16.70 7.94
C ASP A 2 -3.17 17.20 7.09
N ASN A 3 -3.40 18.20 6.23
CA ASN A 3 -2.39 18.78 5.34
C ASN A 3 -1.09 19.15 6.07
N ASN A 4 -1.20 19.63 7.31
CA ASN A 4 -0.07 20.02 8.15
C ASN A 4 0.96 18.91 8.39
N LYS A 5 0.57 17.63 8.36
CA LYS A 5 1.53 16.53 8.56
C LYS A 5 2.38 16.26 7.32
N ILE A 6 1.76 16.27 6.14
CA ILE A 6 2.45 16.11 4.85
C ILE A 6 3.45 17.27 4.66
N ASP A 7 3.03 18.49 5.00
CA ASP A 7 3.89 19.67 5.00
C ASP A 7 5.13 19.50 5.90
N LYS A 8 4.96 18.96 7.12
CA LYS A 8 6.07 18.69 8.04
C LYS A 8 7.06 17.66 7.49
N ILE A 9 6.55 16.57 6.92
CA ILE A 9 7.39 15.51 6.33
C ILE A 9 8.21 16.09 5.17
N ILE A 10 7.59 16.87 4.27
CA ILE A 10 8.31 17.46 3.13
C ILE A 10 9.37 18.47 3.60
N ASN A 11 9.04 19.29 4.61
CA ASN A 11 9.97 20.27 5.16
C ASN A 11 11.17 19.62 5.86
N LYS A 12 10.99 18.44 6.48
CA LYS A 12 12.08 17.66 7.11
C LYS A 12 13.18 17.28 6.11
N TYR A 13 12.83 17.06 4.84
CA TYR A 13 13.76 16.75 3.76
C TYR A 13 14.12 17.97 2.89
N GLN A 14 13.86 19.19 3.38
CA GLN A 14 14.15 20.46 2.69
C GLN A 14 13.53 20.59 1.28
N GLY A 15 12.52 19.77 0.93
CA GLY A 15 11.93 19.79 -0.40
C GLY A 15 12.88 19.38 -1.53
N ASP A 16 13.93 18.61 -1.25
CA ASP A 16 14.83 18.09 -2.28
C ASP A 16 14.16 16.95 -3.07
N ALA A 17 14.16 17.08 -4.40
CA ALA A 17 13.67 16.07 -5.34
C ALA A 17 14.38 14.72 -5.18
N SER A 18 15.63 14.72 -4.73
CA SER A 18 16.41 13.50 -4.43
C SER A 18 15.81 12.69 -3.28
N SER A 19 15.08 13.35 -2.37
CA SER A 19 14.42 12.74 -1.21
C SER A 19 12.98 12.29 -1.50
N LEU A 20 12.50 12.35 -2.75
CA LEU A 20 11.13 12.01 -3.12
C LEU A 20 10.71 10.62 -2.62
N ILE A 21 11.56 9.61 -2.77
CA ILE A 21 11.26 8.23 -2.34
C ILE A 21 11.09 8.17 -0.81
N GLN A 22 11.96 8.86 -0.05
CA GLN A 22 11.89 8.89 1.42
C GLN A 22 10.61 9.59 1.91
N VAL A 23 10.26 10.71 1.28
CA VAL A 23 9.02 11.44 1.56
C VAL A 23 7.80 10.55 1.30
N LEU A 24 7.74 9.87 0.16
CA LEU A 24 6.63 8.96 -0.17
C LEU A 24 6.55 7.77 0.80
N LEU A 25 7.69 7.22 1.22
CA LEU A 25 7.74 6.13 2.20
C LEU A 25 7.22 6.58 3.57
N GLU A 26 7.60 7.77 4.05
CA GLU A 26 7.16 8.29 5.35
C GLU A 26 5.66 8.64 5.33
N ILE A 27 5.18 9.27 4.25
CA ILE A 27 3.75 9.51 4.04
C ILE A 27 2.97 8.20 4.01
N GLN A 28 3.44 7.20 3.25
CA GLN A 28 2.77 5.91 3.19
C GLN A 28 2.79 5.19 4.53
N ARG A 29 3.87 5.26 5.31
CA ARG A 29 3.92 4.66 6.65
C ARG A 29 2.82 5.22 7.54
N GLU A 30 2.54 6.51 7.44
CA GLU A 30 1.52 7.15 8.26
C GLU A 30 0.10 6.99 7.70
N ASN A 31 -0.06 6.98 6.37
CA ASN A 31 -1.37 6.90 5.71
C ASN A 31 -1.76 5.49 5.23
N ARG A 32 -0.85 4.51 5.30
CA ARG A 32 -0.89 3.13 4.74
C ARG A 32 -1.01 3.02 3.21
N TRP A 33 -1.38 4.09 2.53
CA TRP A 33 -1.48 4.18 1.08
C TRP A 33 -1.23 5.63 0.63
N LEU A 34 -1.03 5.81 -0.68
CA LEU A 34 -0.73 7.10 -1.30
C LEU A 34 -1.91 7.56 -2.17
N PRO A 35 -2.79 8.44 -1.65
CA PRO A 35 -3.87 9.04 -2.42
C PRO A 35 -3.32 9.95 -3.51
N LYS A 36 -4.04 10.06 -4.63
CA LYS A 36 -3.68 10.98 -5.73
C LYS A 36 -3.52 12.43 -5.27
N GLU A 37 -4.38 12.90 -4.36
CA GLU A 37 -4.31 14.24 -3.78
C GLU A 37 -2.99 14.51 -3.05
N VAL A 38 -2.43 13.47 -2.42
CA VAL A 38 -1.15 13.57 -1.72
C VAL A 38 0.00 13.63 -2.72
N LEU A 39 -0.04 12.81 -3.78
CA LEU A 39 0.95 12.86 -4.86
C LEU A 39 0.97 14.24 -5.57
N GLU A 40 -0.19 14.86 -5.78
CA GLU A 40 -0.30 16.20 -6.35
C GLU A 40 0.30 17.28 -5.43
N LYS A 41 0.13 17.16 -4.12
CA LYS A 41 0.75 18.09 -3.15
C LYS A 41 2.27 17.93 -3.12
N VAL A 42 2.75 16.69 -3.08
CA VAL A 42 4.18 16.36 -3.16
C VAL A 42 4.77 16.95 -4.45
N SER A 43 4.09 16.79 -5.59
CA SER A 43 4.48 17.38 -6.87
C SER A 43 4.66 18.90 -6.80
N LYS A 44 3.67 19.61 -6.25
CA LYS A 44 3.72 21.09 -6.12
C LYS A 44 4.85 21.56 -5.21
N LYS A 45 5.10 20.87 -4.09
CA LYS A 45 6.12 21.28 -3.11
C LYS A 45 7.54 20.95 -3.53
N LEU A 46 7.78 19.76 -4.04
CA LEU A 46 9.10 19.33 -4.50
C LEU A 46 9.44 19.86 -5.91
N LYS A 47 8.50 20.54 -6.57
CA LYS A 47 8.60 21.00 -7.96
C LYS A 47 8.96 19.86 -8.92
N VAL A 48 8.51 18.66 -8.62
CA VAL A 48 8.71 17.46 -9.45
C VAL A 48 7.42 17.22 -10.25
N PRO A 49 7.49 16.93 -11.56
CA PRO A 49 6.31 16.62 -12.35
C PRO A 49 5.51 15.45 -11.78
N LEU A 50 4.19 15.57 -11.70
CA LEU A 50 3.30 14.52 -11.21
C LEU A 50 3.50 13.19 -11.95
N ASN A 51 3.75 13.25 -13.26
CA ASN A 51 4.01 12.06 -14.08
C ASN A 51 5.23 11.26 -13.56
N ARG A 52 6.32 11.95 -13.18
CA ARG A 52 7.51 11.30 -12.62
C ARG A 52 7.21 10.64 -11.27
N ILE A 53 6.40 11.29 -10.45
CA ILE A 53 5.98 10.75 -9.14
C ILE A 53 5.08 9.51 -9.33
N GLN A 54 4.11 9.58 -10.24
CA GLN A 54 3.25 8.45 -10.58
C GLN A 54 4.05 7.27 -11.12
N HIS A 55 5.01 7.52 -12.02
CA HIS A 55 5.90 6.48 -12.53
C HIS A 55 6.69 5.80 -11.41
N ILE A 56 7.21 6.55 -10.44
CA ILE A 56 7.92 5.97 -9.29
C ILE A 56 6.95 5.17 -8.39
N ALA A 57 5.76 5.71 -8.13
CA ALA A 57 4.76 5.05 -7.30
C ALA A 57 4.23 3.75 -7.92
N THR A 58 4.16 3.63 -9.25
CA THR A 58 3.77 2.39 -9.93
C THR A 58 4.94 1.43 -10.15
N PHE A 59 6.16 1.95 -10.31
CA PHE A 59 7.35 1.13 -10.55
C PHE A 59 7.78 0.33 -9.31
N TYR A 60 7.77 0.96 -8.13
CA TYR A 60 8.15 0.28 -6.90
C TYR A 60 6.93 -0.39 -6.25
N LYS A 61 6.96 -1.73 -6.17
CA LYS A 61 5.95 -2.53 -5.42
C LYS A 61 5.81 -2.14 -3.95
N ALA A 62 6.80 -1.46 -3.38
CA ALA A 62 6.74 -0.95 -2.02
C ALA A 62 5.64 0.10 -1.83
N PHE A 63 5.20 0.78 -2.90
CA PHE A 63 4.18 1.81 -2.81
C PHE A 63 2.77 1.25 -3.04
N GLY A 64 1.87 1.55 -2.10
CA GLY A 64 0.46 1.20 -2.17
C GLY A 64 -0.36 2.38 -2.67
N LEU A 65 -0.86 2.30 -3.90
CA LEU A 65 -1.79 3.28 -4.48
C LEU A 65 -3.25 3.01 -4.07
N ILE A 66 -3.50 1.84 -3.49
CA ILE A 66 -4.83 1.35 -3.10
C ILE A 66 -4.92 1.43 -1.56
N PRO A 67 -6.06 1.86 -1.01
CA PRO A 67 -6.29 1.86 0.44
C PRO A 67 -6.03 0.49 1.05
N ARG A 68 -5.06 0.43 1.97
CA ARG A 68 -4.76 -0.75 2.77
C ARG A 68 -5.29 -0.62 4.19
N GLY A 69 -5.87 -1.71 4.66
CA GLY A 69 -6.38 -1.88 6.00
C GLY A 69 -5.27 -1.90 7.04
N ARG A 70 -5.64 -1.80 8.31
CA ARG A 70 -4.68 -1.86 9.43
C ARG A 70 -3.91 -3.19 9.49
N HIS A 71 -4.54 -4.29 9.10
CA HIS A 71 -4.01 -5.64 9.14
C HIS A 71 -4.05 -6.25 7.74
N GLU A 72 -2.90 -6.69 7.26
CA GLU A 72 -2.80 -7.40 5.98
C GLU A 72 -2.82 -8.91 6.24
N ILE A 73 -3.78 -9.60 5.61
CA ILE A 73 -3.95 -11.05 5.69
C ILE A 73 -3.44 -11.63 4.38
N HIS A 74 -2.30 -12.30 4.43
CA HIS A 74 -1.71 -12.97 3.27
C HIS A 74 -2.02 -14.46 3.31
N VAL A 75 -2.77 -14.96 2.33
CA VAL A 75 -3.09 -16.39 2.20
C VAL A 75 -2.21 -17.01 1.12
N CYS A 76 -1.42 -18.02 1.51
CA CYS A 76 -0.54 -18.72 0.59
C CYS A 76 -1.34 -19.70 -0.29
N LEU A 77 -1.26 -19.47 -1.60
CA LEU A 77 -1.84 -20.32 -2.65
C LEU A 77 -0.76 -20.93 -3.55
N GLY A 78 0.47 -21.03 -3.05
CA GLY A 78 1.54 -21.78 -3.71
C GLY A 78 1.23 -23.25 -3.87
N THR A 79 1.96 -23.94 -4.74
CA THR A 79 1.70 -25.35 -5.08
C THR A 79 1.55 -26.25 -3.85
N ALA A 80 2.45 -26.13 -2.86
CA ALA A 80 2.40 -26.90 -1.62
C ALA A 80 1.16 -26.56 -0.77
N CYS A 81 0.88 -25.27 -0.56
CA CYS A 81 -0.28 -24.83 0.21
C CYS A 81 -1.59 -25.14 -0.52
N HIS A 82 -1.60 -25.09 -1.85
CA HIS A 82 -2.75 -25.36 -2.69
C HIS A 82 -3.25 -26.80 -2.48
N VAL A 83 -2.35 -27.78 -2.57
CA VAL A 83 -2.68 -29.20 -2.36
C VAL A 83 -3.11 -29.47 -0.90
N ARG A 84 -2.58 -28.72 0.07
CA ARG A 84 -2.94 -28.83 1.49
C ARG A 84 -4.25 -28.12 1.86
N GLY A 85 -4.95 -27.51 0.91
CA GLY A 85 -6.23 -26.85 1.14
C GLY A 85 -6.18 -25.34 1.36
N GLY A 86 -5.11 -24.67 0.93
CA GLY A 86 -4.98 -23.20 0.92
C GLY A 86 -6.19 -22.46 0.30
N PRO A 87 -6.78 -22.94 -0.82
CA PRO A 87 -8.00 -22.35 -1.37
C PRO A 87 -9.17 -22.32 -0.37
N ARG A 88 -9.35 -23.37 0.43
CA ARG A 88 -10.43 -23.44 1.44
C ARG A 88 -10.23 -22.39 2.54
N ILE A 89 -8.98 -22.10 2.89
CA ILE A 89 -8.65 -21.04 3.85
C ILE A 89 -9.00 -19.69 3.23
N MET A 90 -8.64 -19.47 1.97
CA MET A 90 -8.97 -18.24 1.26
C MET A 90 -10.48 -18.01 1.21
N ASP A 91 -11.24 -19.00 0.77
CA ASP A 91 -12.71 -18.93 0.69
C ASP A 91 -13.32 -18.57 2.04
N LYS A 92 -12.80 -19.16 3.14
CA LYS A 92 -13.32 -18.88 4.48
C LYS A 92 -13.01 -17.47 4.96
N VAL A 93 -11.82 -16.96 4.62
CA VAL A 93 -11.42 -15.58 4.93
C VAL A 93 -12.29 -14.59 4.16
N GLU A 94 -12.51 -14.82 2.87
CA GLU A 94 -13.38 -13.99 2.03
C GLU A 94 -14.84 -13.99 2.52
N GLU A 95 -15.38 -15.15 2.88
CA GLU A 95 -16.74 -15.28 3.44
C GLU A 95 -16.89 -14.52 4.77
N THR A 96 -15.89 -14.63 5.65
CA THR A 96 -15.93 -14.04 7.00
C THR A 96 -15.83 -12.51 6.93
N LEU A 97 -14.94 -11.99 6.09
CA LEU A 97 -14.70 -10.55 5.94
C LEU A 97 -15.61 -9.88 4.89
N ARG A 98 -16.34 -10.68 4.10
CA ARG A 98 -17.22 -10.24 3.01
C ARG A 98 -16.50 -9.36 1.98
N ILE A 99 -15.24 -9.68 1.69
CA ILE A 99 -14.38 -9.02 0.71
C ILE A 99 -13.63 -10.07 -0.11
N ARG A 100 -13.18 -9.71 -1.31
CA ARG A 100 -12.37 -10.60 -2.16
C ARG A 100 -10.87 -10.37 -1.98
N ALA A 101 -10.08 -11.32 -2.49
CA ALA A 101 -8.63 -11.18 -2.67
C ALA A 101 -8.26 -9.87 -3.38
N GLY A 102 -7.45 -9.05 -2.72
CA GLY A 102 -7.00 -7.74 -3.20
C GLY A 102 -7.87 -6.57 -2.73
N GLU A 103 -8.94 -6.83 -1.98
CA GLU A 103 -9.82 -5.80 -1.43
C GLU A 103 -9.54 -5.54 0.06
N THR A 104 -10.03 -4.38 0.50
CA THR A 104 -9.94 -3.92 1.89
C THR A 104 -11.35 -3.75 2.44
N THR A 105 -11.56 -4.12 3.70
CA THR A 105 -12.85 -3.97 4.38
C THR A 105 -13.26 -2.50 4.46
N GLN A 106 -14.58 -2.23 4.48
CA GLN A 106 -15.12 -0.87 4.56
C GLN A 106 -14.67 -0.11 5.82
N ASP A 107 -14.41 -0.84 6.91
CA ASP A 107 -13.89 -0.27 8.16
C ASP A 107 -12.37 -0.03 8.14
N MET A 108 -11.70 -0.27 7.01
CA MET A 108 -10.26 -0.07 6.80
C MET A 108 -9.40 -0.83 7.81
N LYS A 109 -9.91 -1.95 8.35
CA LYS A 109 -9.17 -2.78 9.31
C LYS A 109 -8.43 -3.93 8.66
N PHE A 110 -8.97 -4.57 7.63
CA PHE A 110 -8.38 -5.76 7.03
C PHE A 110 -8.23 -5.60 5.53
N THR A 111 -7.09 -6.01 4.99
CA THR A 111 -6.86 -6.22 3.57
C THR A 111 -6.49 -7.68 3.37
N VAL A 112 -7.13 -8.36 2.42
CA VAL A 112 -6.83 -9.76 2.12
C VAL A 112 -6.04 -9.82 0.82
N GLU A 113 -4.88 -10.45 0.82
CA GLU A 113 -4.08 -10.66 -0.39
C GLU A 113 -3.75 -12.15 -0.59
N ARG A 114 -3.79 -12.58 -1.85
CA ARG A 114 -3.30 -13.89 -2.26
C ARG A 114 -1.81 -13.81 -2.55
N VAL A 115 -1.04 -14.73 -1.97
CA VAL A 115 0.42 -14.81 -2.21
C VAL A 115 0.80 -16.18 -2.73
N ASN A 116 1.81 -16.23 -3.61
CA ASN A 116 2.24 -17.48 -4.24
C ASN A 116 3.12 -18.33 -3.35
N CYS A 117 3.92 -17.77 -2.45
CA CYS A 117 4.73 -18.56 -1.53
C CYS A 117 5.15 -17.71 -0.33
N LEU A 118 5.10 -18.29 0.86
CA LEU A 118 5.65 -17.69 2.09
C LEU A 118 6.96 -18.36 2.52
N GLY A 119 7.38 -19.45 1.88
CA GLY A 119 8.63 -20.15 2.21
C GLY A 119 8.59 -20.93 3.52
N CYS A 120 7.40 -21.33 3.99
CA CYS A 120 7.19 -22.03 5.27
C CYS A 120 6.46 -23.37 5.10
N CYS A 121 6.71 -24.06 3.98
CA CYS A 121 5.97 -25.26 3.56
C CYS A 121 6.23 -26.47 4.44
#